data_AF-A0A1Q7XUI5-F1
#
_entry.id   AF-A0A1Q7XUI5-F1
#
_cell.length_a   1.000
_cell.length_b   1.000
_cell.length_c   1.000
_cell.angle_alpha   90.00
_cell.angle_beta   90.00
_cell.angle_gamma   90.00
#
_symmetry.space_group_name_H-M   'P 1'
#
loop_
_entity.id
_entity.type
_entity.pdbx_description
1 polymer ?
#
loop_
_entity_poly.entity_id
_entity_poly.type
_entity_poly.pdbx_seq_one_letter_code
_entity_poly.pdbx_strand_id
1 'polypeptide(L)'
;MWWRWTAATTGHTVFDTVGSNFDTVLTAYAGSVSSANLVGLDDDSGGNGTSRIMVSAFAGTTYYIAVTSYGSATGGIRLNWSMTATPVGGPTTQDMYHVFPQFADGRFSDGNYYRTTLMITNPSSTAGSNCTLQLRGLTVPGFSLNYTMGIGGWVISSTSGTQAFQSGYATLQCTTRVEAQLLYSFYAANGVKFSEATVFSSPAARTVQILSDSREGAQVGIALANDSDQVITYNIVVGDVNGNIVGSATQALAARSSIAKFVSEFVTLPSNHYGQVIVGSASGSVSIIGLRFTGSIFTTIPGTIR
;
A
#
# COMPACT_ATOMS: atom_id res chain seq x y z
N MET A 1 -16.27 25.63 32.22
CA MET A 1 -17.30 25.73 31.17
C MET A 1 -17.23 24.49 30.28
N TRP A 2 -18.34 24.11 29.63
CA TRP A 2 -18.45 22.91 28.80
C TRP A 2 -18.95 23.20 27.38
N TRP A 3 -18.41 22.46 26.41
CA TRP A 3 -18.83 22.45 25.00
C TRP A 3 -19.13 21.03 24.55
N ARG A 4 -20.06 20.92 23.60
CA ARG A 4 -20.38 19.70 22.90
C ARG A 4 -20.06 19.89 21.41
N TRP A 5 -19.19 19.04 20.88
CA TRP A 5 -18.73 19.11 19.49
C TRP A 5 -18.83 17.73 18.84
N THR A 6 -19.44 17.64 17.65
CA THR A 6 -19.50 16.39 16.89
C THR A 6 -18.55 16.47 15.72
N ALA A 7 -17.65 15.50 15.59
CA ALA A 7 -16.69 15.49 14.50
C ALA A 7 -17.40 15.23 13.16
N ALA A 8 -17.21 16.12 12.19
CA ALA A 8 -17.80 15.96 10.85
C ALA A 8 -17.05 14.90 10.01
N THR A 9 -15.77 14.71 10.27
CA THR A 9 -14.88 13.73 9.61
C THR A 9 -14.04 13.01 10.65
N THR A 10 -13.32 11.96 10.27
CA THR A 10 -12.30 11.32 11.12
C THR A 10 -10.98 12.04 10.94
N GLY A 11 -10.23 12.31 12.02
CA GLY A 11 -8.98 13.07 11.92
C GLY A 11 -8.38 13.48 13.25
N HIS A 12 -7.22 14.11 13.18
CA HIS A 12 -6.64 14.77 14.34
C HIS A 12 -7.29 16.15 14.49
N THR A 13 -7.84 16.40 15.67
CA THR A 13 -8.41 17.69 16.05
C THR A 13 -7.57 18.28 17.16
N VAL A 14 -7.10 19.51 16.99
CA VAL A 14 -6.43 20.28 18.02
C VAL A 14 -7.44 21.21 18.65
N PHE A 15 -7.55 21.18 19.98
CA PHE A 15 -8.26 22.16 20.77
C PHE A 15 -7.23 22.96 21.58
N ASP A 16 -7.39 24.28 21.68
CA ASP A 16 -6.56 25.11 22.54
C ASP A 16 -7.33 26.28 23.15
N THR A 17 -6.78 26.80 24.24
CA THR A 17 -7.32 27.97 24.94
C THR A 17 -6.51 29.24 24.70
N VAL A 18 -5.67 29.26 23.65
CA VAL A 18 -4.76 30.36 23.35
C VAL A 18 -5.55 31.65 23.12
N GLY A 19 -5.16 32.70 23.86
CA GLY A 19 -5.85 33.99 23.88
C GLY A 19 -6.88 34.14 25.02
N SER A 20 -7.02 33.14 25.89
CA SER A 20 -7.61 33.33 27.23
C SER A 20 -6.68 34.18 28.10
N ASN A 21 -7.22 34.88 29.10
CA ASN A 21 -6.47 35.80 29.95
C ASN A 21 -6.33 35.32 31.40
N PHE A 22 -6.38 34.01 31.60
CA PHE A 22 -6.20 33.33 32.88
C PHE A 22 -5.63 31.93 32.65
N ASP A 23 -5.13 31.33 33.71
CA ASP A 23 -4.55 30.00 33.71
C ASP A 23 -5.62 28.92 33.51
N THR A 24 -5.59 28.20 32.39
CA THR A 24 -6.66 27.28 31.97
C THR A 24 -6.23 25.83 32.10
N VAL A 25 -7.19 24.94 32.41
CA VAL A 25 -7.06 23.50 32.23
C VAL A 25 -8.07 23.06 31.16
N LEU A 26 -7.63 22.32 30.15
CA LEU A 26 -8.45 21.83 29.04
C LEU A 26 -8.59 20.30 29.09
N THR A 27 -9.82 19.81 29.01
CA THR A 27 -10.13 18.37 28.97
C THR A 27 -11.10 18.02 27.84
N ALA A 28 -10.98 16.83 27.27
CA ALA A 28 -11.92 16.31 26.28
C ALA A 28 -12.31 14.86 26.56
N TYR A 29 -13.59 14.54 26.39
CA TYR A 29 -14.17 13.21 26.56
C TYR A 29 -14.92 12.76 25.30
N ALA A 30 -14.81 11.50 24.91
CA ALA A 30 -15.51 10.93 23.76
C ALA A 30 -16.81 10.23 24.16
N GLY A 31 -17.93 10.57 23.52
CA GLY A 31 -19.23 9.91 23.69
C GLY A 31 -19.96 10.23 25.00
N SER A 32 -19.28 10.19 26.15
CA SER A 32 -19.83 10.59 27.45
C SER A 32 -18.73 11.06 28.41
N VAL A 33 -19.10 11.90 29.39
CA VAL A 33 -18.17 12.43 30.40
C VAL A 33 -17.91 11.37 31.46
N SER A 34 -16.88 10.54 31.24
CA SER A 34 -16.39 9.54 32.19
C SER A 34 -14.88 9.40 32.10
N SER A 35 -14.22 8.98 33.19
CA SER A 35 -12.76 8.79 33.18
C SER A 35 -12.29 7.77 32.13
N ALA A 36 -13.11 6.76 31.82
CA ALA A 36 -12.83 5.77 30.78
C ALA A 36 -12.85 6.37 29.35
N ASN A 37 -13.47 7.54 29.18
CA ASN A 37 -13.63 8.22 27.91
C ASN A 37 -12.80 9.49 27.79
N LEU A 38 -11.88 9.76 28.73
CA LEU A 38 -10.97 10.90 28.66
C LEU A 38 -9.99 10.70 27.49
N VAL A 39 -9.99 11.62 26.53
CA VAL A 39 -9.17 11.55 25.31
C VAL A 39 -8.13 12.68 25.20
N GLY A 40 -8.16 13.65 26.11
CA GLY A 40 -7.16 14.69 26.19
C GLY A 40 -7.30 15.48 27.48
N LEU A 41 -6.17 15.83 28.08
CA LEU A 41 -6.07 16.71 29.25
C LEU A 41 -4.76 17.48 29.16
N ASP A 42 -4.81 18.79 29.36
CA ASP A 42 -3.64 19.64 29.42
C ASP A 42 -3.90 20.89 30.26
N ASP A 43 -2.83 21.52 30.75
CA ASP A 43 -2.84 22.73 31.58
C ASP A 43 -2.09 23.88 30.84
N ASP A 44 -0.86 23.64 30.37
CA ASP A 44 0.05 24.74 30.01
C ASP A 44 0.67 24.69 28.61
N SER A 45 0.36 23.68 27.79
CA SER A 45 1.09 23.47 26.53
C SER A 45 0.76 24.47 25.40
N GLY A 46 -0.25 25.33 25.59
CA GLY A 46 -0.60 26.45 24.72
C GLY A 46 0.25 27.72 24.97
N GLY A 47 0.98 27.77 26.09
CA GLY A 47 1.81 28.92 26.49
C GLY A 47 1.03 30.02 27.22
N ASN A 48 1.72 30.84 28.02
CA ASN A 48 1.13 31.89 28.86
C ASN A 48 0.01 31.40 29.80
N GLY A 49 0.12 30.18 30.34
CA GLY A 49 -0.93 29.59 31.19
C GLY A 49 -2.14 29.06 30.40
N THR A 50 -2.04 28.90 29.08
CA THR A 50 -3.12 28.34 28.27
C THR A 50 -2.79 26.92 27.84
N SER A 51 -3.80 26.09 27.66
CA SER A 51 -3.67 24.67 27.35
C SER A 51 -3.90 24.37 25.87
N ARG A 52 -3.39 23.23 25.43
CA ARG A 52 -3.62 22.65 24.11
C ARG A 52 -3.67 21.12 24.19
N ILE A 53 -4.65 20.51 23.53
CA ILE A 53 -4.76 19.06 23.39
C ILE A 53 -4.92 18.68 21.92
N MET A 54 -4.41 17.50 21.56
CA MET A 54 -4.67 16.85 20.28
C MET A 54 -5.47 15.57 20.51
N VAL A 55 -6.60 15.45 19.82
CA VAL A 55 -7.55 14.33 19.94
C VAL A 55 -7.68 13.63 18.59
N SER A 56 -7.61 12.30 18.58
CA SER A 56 -8.02 11.49 17.42
C SER A 56 -9.55 11.40 17.38
N ALA A 57 -10.17 12.26 16.58
CA ALA A 57 -11.62 12.37 16.44
C ALA A 57 -12.17 11.40 15.39
N PHE A 58 -13.29 10.74 15.67
CA PHE A 58 -13.99 9.87 14.72
C PHE A 58 -15.27 10.52 14.20
N ALA A 59 -15.50 10.47 12.88
CA ALA A 59 -16.68 11.05 12.24
C ALA A 59 -17.99 10.61 12.93
N GLY A 60 -18.89 11.55 13.18
CA GLY A 60 -20.17 11.31 13.85
C GLY A 60 -20.08 11.13 15.38
N THR A 61 -18.88 11.00 15.95
CA THR A 61 -18.70 10.90 17.41
C THR A 61 -18.82 12.27 18.06
N THR A 62 -19.63 12.37 19.12
CA THR A 62 -19.74 13.56 19.96
C THR A 62 -18.63 13.58 21.01
N TYR A 63 -17.96 14.72 21.16
CA TYR A 63 -16.98 14.99 22.20
C TYR A 63 -17.48 16.08 23.15
N TYR A 64 -17.13 15.95 24.42
CA TYR A 64 -17.42 16.90 25.49
C TYR A 64 -16.13 17.54 25.95
N ILE A 65 -16.01 18.85 25.77
CA ILE A 65 -14.79 19.61 26.02
C ILE A 65 -15.03 20.50 27.23
N ALA A 66 -14.17 20.43 28.23
CA ALA A 66 -14.22 21.28 29.41
C ALA A 66 -13.01 22.21 29.45
N VAL A 67 -13.26 23.49 29.67
CA VAL A 67 -12.24 24.47 30.06
C VAL A 67 -12.50 24.88 31.50
N THR A 68 -11.55 24.62 32.38
CA THR A 68 -11.55 25.07 33.78
C THR A 68 -10.35 25.97 34.02
N SER A 69 -10.19 26.49 35.23
CA SER A 69 -8.98 27.20 35.64
C SER A 69 -8.05 26.30 36.43
N TYR A 70 -6.76 26.61 36.39
CA TYR A 70 -5.83 26.16 37.41
C TYR A 70 -6.06 26.95 38.71
N GLY A 71 -6.20 26.25 39.84
CA GLY A 71 -6.43 26.85 41.15
C GLY A 71 -7.66 27.77 41.20
N SER A 72 -7.45 29.03 41.58
CA SER A 72 -8.50 30.05 41.71
C SER A 72 -8.46 31.13 40.61
N ALA A 73 -7.78 30.87 39.49
CA ALA A 73 -7.70 31.83 38.39
C ALA A 73 -9.08 32.08 37.76
N THR A 74 -9.31 33.29 37.28
CA THR A 74 -10.58 33.69 36.65
C THR A 74 -10.32 34.62 35.46
N GLY A 75 -11.09 34.46 34.39
CA GLY A 75 -10.98 35.32 33.21
C GLY A 75 -11.96 34.94 32.10
N GLY A 76 -11.80 35.56 30.94
CA GLY A 76 -12.55 35.23 29.73
C GLY A 76 -11.95 34.01 29.03
N ILE A 77 -12.81 33.08 28.61
CA ILE A 77 -12.39 31.88 27.89
C ILE A 77 -12.43 32.14 26.39
N ARG A 78 -11.33 31.84 25.71
CA ARG A 78 -11.28 31.65 24.27
C ARG A 78 -10.93 30.21 23.97
N LEU A 79 -11.86 29.45 23.37
CA LEU A 79 -11.62 28.08 22.91
C LEU A 79 -11.51 28.10 21.39
N ASN A 80 -10.37 27.67 20.86
CA ASN A 80 -10.13 27.51 19.43
C ASN A 80 -10.05 26.01 19.11
N TRP A 81 -10.43 25.65 17.87
CA TRP A 81 -10.19 24.30 17.38
C TRP A 81 -9.86 24.29 15.89
N SER A 82 -9.04 23.33 15.50
CA SER A 82 -8.74 23.06 14.10
C SER A 82 -8.71 21.56 13.88
N MET A 83 -9.10 21.12 12.69
CA MET A 83 -9.14 19.71 12.34
C MET A 83 -8.35 19.46 11.08
N THR A 84 -7.42 18.51 11.15
CA THR A 84 -6.79 17.90 9.99
C THR A 84 -7.48 16.56 9.80
N ALA A 85 -8.37 16.48 8.81
CA ALA A 85 -9.00 15.22 8.45
C ALA A 85 -7.89 14.22 8.11
N THR A 86 -7.85 13.09 8.83
CA THR A 86 -7.20 11.92 8.29
C THR A 86 -8.18 11.40 7.26
N PRO A 87 -7.84 11.30 5.97
CA PRO A 87 -8.65 10.51 5.06
C PRO A 87 -8.94 9.19 5.79
N VAL A 88 -10.21 8.82 5.93
CA VAL A 88 -10.56 7.51 6.47
C VAL A 88 -9.79 6.54 5.59
N GLY A 89 -8.72 5.98 6.13
CA GLY A 89 -7.95 4.96 5.46
C GLY A 89 -8.85 3.76 5.39
N GLY A 90 -9.64 3.67 4.30
CA GLY A 90 -9.78 2.36 3.67
C GLY A 90 -8.38 1.79 3.45
N PRO A 91 -8.23 0.47 3.27
CA PRO A 91 -6.92 -0.10 3.01
C PRO A 91 -6.26 0.75 1.92
N THR A 92 -5.01 1.16 2.16
CA THR A 92 -4.20 2.03 1.28
C THR A 92 -3.91 1.42 -0.09
N THR A 93 -4.71 0.43 -0.49
CA THR A 93 -4.69 -0.38 -1.70
C THR A 93 -5.71 0.10 -2.74
N GLN A 94 -6.70 0.93 -2.37
CA GLN A 94 -7.69 1.45 -3.31
C GLN A 94 -7.18 2.62 -4.14
N ASP A 95 -7.21 2.46 -5.47
CA ASP A 95 -6.78 3.49 -6.41
C ASP A 95 -7.61 3.47 -7.70
N MET A 96 -7.51 4.52 -8.51
CA MET A 96 -8.01 4.55 -9.89
C MET A 96 -6.99 3.98 -10.87
N TYR A 97 -5.71 3.88 -10.49
CA TYR A 97 -4.66 3.33 -11.32
C TYR A 97 -3.84 2.29 -10.56
N HIS A 98 -3.73 1.09 -11.11
CA HIS A 98 -2.94 0.01 -10.54
C HIS A 98 -1.85 -0.42 -11.50
N VAL A 99 -0.68 -0.73 -10.96
CA VAL A 99 0.42 -1.39 -11.68
C VAL A 99 0.67 -2.74 -11.02
N PHE A 100 0.56 -3.82 -11.79
CA PHE A 100 0.91 -5.16 -11.37
C PHE A 100 2.26 -5.52 -11.98
N PRO A 101 3.37 -5.51 -11.21
CA PRO A 101 4.72 -5.62 -11.77
C PRO A 101 5.01 -6.98 -12.43
N GLN A 102 4.15 -7.97 -12.20
CA GLN A 102 4.23 -9.28 -12.82
C GLN A 102 2.85 -9.76 -13.29
N PHE A 103 2.80 -10.24 -14.53
CA PHE A 103 1.69 -10.97 -15.11
C PHE A 103 2.29 -12.14 -15.91
N ALA A 104 1.82 -13.36 -15.64
CA ALA A 104 2.34 -14.57 -16.28
C ALA A 104 1.20 -15.45 -16.78
N ASP A 105 1.33 -15.95 -18.01
CA ASP A 105 0.35 -16.85 -18.61
C ASP A 105 1.00 -17.78 -19.63
N GLY A 106 0.51 -19.01 -19.71
CA GLY A 106 0.87 -19.96 -20.77
C GLY A 106 1.72 -21.13 -20.30
N ARG A 107 2.00 -22.02 -21.25
CA ARG A 107 2.62 -23.33 -21.05
C ARG A 107 4.09 -23.35 -21.44
N PHE A 108 4.88 -24.05 -20.65
CA PHE A 108 6.24 -24.45 -20.97
C PHE A 108 6.26 -25.70 -21.83
N SER A 109 7.44 -26.05 -22.35
CA SER A 109 7.66 -27.23 -23.19
C SER A 109 7.41 -28.56 -22.45
N ASP A 110 7.53 -28.57 -21.13
CA ASP A 110 7.21 -29.72 -20.27
C ASP A 110 5.70 -29.86 -19.97
N GLY A 111 4.89 -28.93 -20.48
CA GLY A 111 3.44 -28.89 -20.31
C GLY A 111 2.96 -28.19 -19.03
N ASN A 112 3.86 -27.90 -18.09
CA ASN A 112 3.55 -27.08 -16.91
C ASN A 112 3.19 -25.67 -17.35
N TYR A 113 2.39 -24.95 -16.57
CA TYR A 113 1.84 -23.69 -17.04
C TYR A 113 1.45 -22.73 -15.93
N TYR A 114 1.47 -21.44 -16.28
CA TYR A 114 0.96 -20.37 -15.45
C TYR A 114 -0.43 -19.92 -15.93
N ARG A 115 -1.26 -19.52 -14.97
CA ARG A 115 -2.49 -18.73 -15.20
C ARG A 115 -2.47 -17.53 -14.28
N THR A 116 -3.11 -16.45 -14.72
CA THR A 116 -3.36 -15.27 -13.90
C THR A 116 -4.86 -15.06 -13.76
N THR A 117 -5.31 -14.75 -12.54
CA THR A 117 -6.68 -14.35 -12.23
C THR A 117 -6.69 -12.91 -11.76
N LEU A 118 -7.35 -12.03 -12.50
CA LEU A 118 -7.62 -10.66 -12.10
C LEU A 118 -8.81 -10.65 -11.13
N MET A 119 -8.63 -9.97 -9.99
CA MET A 119 -9.69 -9.75 -9.01
C MET A 119 -9.83 -8.25 -8.77
N ILE A 120 -11.04 -7.73 -8.91
CA ILE A 120 -11.36 -6.32 -8.69
C ILE A 120 -12.58 -6.23 -7.77
N THR A 121 -12.53 -5.34 -6.79
CA THR A 121 -13.68 -4.97 -5.95
C THR A 121 -13.92 -3.47 -6.08
N ASN A 122 -15.15 -3.06 -6.38
CA ASN A 122 -15.60 -1.67 -6.30
C ASN A 122 -16.32 -1.48 -4.95
N PRO A 123 -15.65 -0.93 -3.92
CA PRO A 123 -16.25 -0.73 -2.60
C PRO A 123 -17.15 0.51 -2.55
N SER A 124 -17.25 1.29 -3.64
CA SER A 124 -18.10 2.47 -3.68
C SER A 124 -19.56 2.11 -3.45
N SER A 125 -20.22 2.87 -2.57
CA SER A 125 -21.65 2.81 -2.31
C SER A 125 -22.47 3.81 -3.15
N THR A 126 -21.80 4.60 -3.99
CA THR A 126 -22.43 5.73 -4.72
C THR A 126 -22.19 5.71 -6.22
N ALA A 127 -21.21 4.96 -6.73
CA ALA A 127 -20.87 4.92 -8.14
C ALA A 127 -20.38 3.54 -8.59
N GLY A 128 -20.76 3.15 -9.81
CA GLY A 128 -20.13 2.03 -10.53
C GLY A 128 -18.74 2.39 -11.04
N SER A 129 -18.02 1.40 -11.58
CA SER A 129 -16.67 1.58 -12.14
C SER A 129 -16.53 0.88 -13.50
N ASN A 130 -15.89 1.55 -14.44
CA ASN A 130 -15.37 0.94 -15.66
C ASN A 130 -13.85 0.87 -15.55
N CYS A 131 -13.29 -0.33 -15.72
CA CYS A 131 -11.88 -0.60 -15.62
C CYS A 131 -11.34 -1.18 -16.93
N THR A 132 -10.23 -0.63 -17.41
CA THR A 132 -9.49 -1.11 -18.57
C THR A 132 -8.14 -1.66 -18.12
N LEU A 133 -7.93 -2.95 -18.37
CA LEU A 133 -6.67 -3.64 -18.14
C LEU A 133 -5.80 -3.52 -19.40
N GLN A 134 -4.53 -3.17 -19.22
CA GLN A 134 -3.53 -3.20 -20.28
C GLN A 134 -2.45 -4.23 -19.93
N LEU A 135 -2.20 -5.17 -20.84
CA LEU A 135 -1.08 -6.11 -20.76
C LEU A 135 0.12 -5.55 -21.52
N ARG A 136 1.31 -5.67 -20.93
CA ARG A 136 2.56 -5.12 -21.48
C ARG A 136 3.63 -6.21 -21.47
N GLY A 137 4.25 -6.46 -22.62
CA GLY A 137 5.23 -7.54 -22.80
C GLY A 137 4.61 -8.93 -23.04
N LEU A 138 3.28 -9.03 -23.10
CA LEU A 138 2.57 -10.25 -23.41
C LEU A 138 1.19 -9.96 -24.04
N THR A 139 0.64 -10.97 -24.71
CA THR A 139 -0.77 -11.00 -25.11
C THR A 139 -1.43 -12.27 -24.57
N VAL A 140 -2.74 -12.25 -24.32
CA VAL A 140 -3.50 -13.43 -23.87
C VAL A 140 -4.76 -13.55 -24.72
N PRO A 141 -4.79 -14.41 -25.74
CA PRO A 141 -5.94 -14.54 -26.64
C PRO A 141 -7.22 -14.90 -25.89
N GLY A 142 -8.30 -14.18 -26.17
CA GLY A 142 -9.62 -14.42 -25.58
C GLY A 142 -9.81 -13.94 -24.14
N PHE A 143 -8.79 -13.33 -23.52
CA PHE A 143 -8.93 -12.73 -22.19
C PHE A 143 -9.56 -11.33 -22.28
N SER A 144 -10.56 -11.06 -21.44
CA SER A 144 -11.19 -9.72 -21.41
C SER A 144 -10.21 -8.68 -20.86
N LEU A 145 -10.23 -7.50 -21.46
CA LEU A 145 -9.44 -6.34 -21.03
C LEU A 145 -10.31 -5.18 -20.54
N ASN A 146 -11.63 -5.30 -20.60
CA ASN A 146 -12.56 -4.27 -20.16
C ASN A 146 -13.58 -4.87 -19.19
N TYR A 147 -13.80 -4.17 -18.09
CA TYR A 147 -14.60 -4.64 -16.98
C TYR A 147 -15.51 -3.53 -16.47
N THR A 148 -16.81 -3.80 -16.42
CA THR A 148 -17.80 -2.86 -15.87
C THR A 148 -18.41 -3.47 -14.62
N MET A 149 -18.46 -2.70 -13.54
CA MET A 149 -19.02 -3.09 -12.26
C MET A 149 -20.01 -2.04 -11.78
N GLY A 150 -21.13 -2.50 -11.19
CA GLY A 150 -22.04 -1.63 -10.45
C GLY A 150 -21.47 -1.17 -9.09
N ILE A 151 -22.30 -0.46 -8.34
CA ILE A 151 -22.07 -0.11 -6.94
C ILE A 151 -21.86 -1.40 -6.13
N GLY A 152 -20.81 -1.48 -5.30
CA GLY A 152 -20.47 -2.69 -4.54
C GLY A 152 -20.08 -3.91 -5.39
N GLY A 153 -19.91 -3.73 -6.71
CA GLY A 153 -19.65 -4.83 -7.64
C GLY A 153 -18.22 -5.37 -7.57
N TRP A 154 -18.00 -6.54 -8.15
CA TRP A 154 -16.71 -7.20 -8.18
C TRP A 154 -16.50 -8.00 -9.47
N VAL A 155 -15.25 -8.35 -9.77
CA VAL A 155 -14.83 -9.15 -10.93
C VAL A 155 -13.82 -10.19 -10.47
N ILE A 156 -13.98 -11.42 -10.98
CA ILE A 156 -12.94 -12.47 -10.96
C ILE A 156 -12.83 -13.01 -12.39
N SER A 157 -11.67 -12.80 -13.03
CA SER A 157 -11.44 -13.14 -14.44
C SER A 157 -10.11 -13.85 -14.59
N SER A 158 -10.12 -15.11 -15.03
CA SER A 158 -8.93 -15.94 -15.16
C SER A 158 -8.52 -16.12 -16.62
N THR A 159 -7.23 -16.05 -16.90
CA THR A 159 -6.64 -16.45 -18.19
C THR A 159 -6.75 -17.97 -18.39
N SER A 160 -6.57 -18.46 -19.62
CA SER A 160 -6.66 -19.89 -19.94
C SER A 160 -5.34 -20.64 -19.72
N GLY A 161 -4.18 -19.98 -19.79
CA GLY A 161 -2.87 -20.62 -19.71
C GLY A 161 -2.60 -21.61 -20.85
N THR A 162 -3.21 -21.43 -22.02
CA THR A 162 -3.15 -22.39 -23.13
C THR A 162 -2.11 -22.04 -24.19
N GLN A 163 -1.71 -20.78 -24.29
CA GLN A 163 -0.67 -20.33 -25.22
C GLN A 163 0.73 -20.74 -24.74
N ALA A 164 1.76 -20.54 -25.56
CA ALA A 164 3.14 -20.62 -25.11
C ALA A 164 3.40 -19.59 -23.99
N PHE A 165 4.22 -19.97 -23.01
CA PHE A 165 4.51 -19.12 -21.86
C PHE A 165 4.99 -17.73 -22.28
N GLN A 166 4.32 -16.72 -21.74
CA GLN A 166 4.69 -15.31 -21.83
C GLN A 166 4.59 -14.67 -20.45
N SER A 167 5.42 -13.66 -20.22
CA SER A 167 5.40 -12.87 -19.00
C SER A 167 5.66 -11.40 -19.29
N GLY A 168 5.07 -10.54 -18.48
CA GLY A 168 5.32 -9.12 -18.51
C GLY A 168 4.70 -8.46 -17.29
N TYR A 169 4.12 -7.28 -17.47
CA TYR A 169 3.40 -6.59 -16.40
C TYR A 169 2.02 -6.14 -16.92
N ALA A 170 1.17 -5.68 -16.00
CA ALA A 170 -0.13 -5.16 -16.36
C ALA A 170 -0.45 -3.86 -15.63
N THR A 171 -1.31 -3.05 -16.22
CA THR A 171 -1.89 -1.86 -15.57
C THR A 171 -3.40 -1.92 -15.63
N LEU A 172 -4.07 -1.34 -14.65
CA LEU A 172 -5.53 -1.24 -14.60
C LEU A 172 -5.93 0.21 -14.33
N GLN A 173 -6.61 0.82 -15.28
CA GLN A 173 -7.19 2.16 -15.13
C GLN A 173 -8.69 2.03 -14.91
N CYS A 174 -9.21 2.63 -13.84
CA CYS A 174 -10.62 2.63 -13.47
C CYS A 174 -11.20 4.05 -13.39
N THR A 175 -12.51 4.17 -13.57
CA THR A 175 -13.24 5.46 -13.45
C THR A 175 -13.51 5.87 -12.00
N THR A 176 -13.46 4.94 -11.06
CA THR A 176 -13.55 5.17 -9.61
C THR A 176 -12.46 4.39 -8.89
N ARG A 177 -12.20 4.70 -7.62
CA ARG A 177 -11.23 3.94 -6.80
C ARG A 177 -11.75 2.52 -6.58
N VAL A 178 -10.92 1.54 -6.93
CA VAL A 178 -11.20 0.12 -6.71
C VAL A 178 -10.05 -0.52 -5.95
N GLU A 179 -10.31 -1.67 -5.35
CA GLU A 179 -9.25 -2.56 -4.90
C GLU A 179 -9.01 -3.61 -5.97
N ALA A 180 -7.75 -3.80 -6.37
CA ALA A 180 -7.40 -4.75 -7.43
C ALA A 180 -6.12 -5.51 -7.11
N GLN A 181 -6.13 -6.79 -7.47
CA GLN A 181 -5.00 -7.70 -7.30
C GLN A 181 -5.02 -8.78 -8.38
N LEU A 182 -3.87 -9.37 -8.64
CA LEU A 182 -3.78 -10.59 -9.45
C LEU A 182 -3.47 -11.77 -8.54
N LEU A 183 -4.01 -12.93 -8.90
CA LEU A 183 -3.62 -14.22 -8.35
C LEU A 183 -2.97 -15.01 -9.46
N TYR A 184 -1.65 -15.23 -9.38
CA TYR A 184 -0.95 -16.05 -10.35
C TYR A 184 -0.73 -17.43 -9.78
N SER A 185 -1.05 -18.45 -10.56
CA SER A 185 -0.97 -19.85 -10.14
C SER A 185 -0.14 -20.66 -11.13
N PHE A 186 0.64 -21.59 -10.59
CA PHE A 186 1.42 -22.57 -11.33
C PHE A 186 0.74 -23.92 -11.29
N TYR A 187 0.62 -24.54 -12.45
CA TYR A 187 -0.01 -25.84 -12.63
C TYR A 187 0.96 -26.81 -13.29
N ALA A 188 0.89 -28.06 -12.86
CA ALA A 188 1.48 -29.19 -13.53
C ALA A 188 0.80 -29.45 -14.89
N ALA A 189 1.50 -30.14 -15.79
CA ALA A 189 0.96 -30.54 -17.10
C ALA A 189 -0.40 -31.29 -17.02
N ASN A 190 -0.61 -32.06 -15.95
CA ASN A 190 -1.85 -32.80 -15.67
C ASN A 190 -2.99 -31.94 -15.10
N GLY A 191 -2.80 -30.63 -14.94
CA GLY A 191 -3.80 -29.69 -14.43
C GLY A 191 -3.84 -29.52 -12.91
N VAL A 192 -2.98 -30.21 -12.15
CA VAL A 192 -2.87 -30.01 -10.70
C VAL A 192 -2.18 -28.69 -10.38
N LYS A 193 -2.78 -27.86 -9.52
CA LYS A 193 -2.16 -26.61 -9.05
C LYS A 193 -1.06 -26.93 -8.03
N PHE A 194 0.16 -26.48 -8.28
CA PHE A 194 1.28 -26.65 -7.35
C PHE A 194 1.44 -25.47 -6.39
N SER A 195 1.25 -24.25 -6.89
CA SER A 195 1.54 -23.06 -6.12
C SER A 195 0.75 -21.87 -6.63
N GLU A 196 0.56 -20.89 -5.76
CA GLU A 196 -0.21 -19.70 -6.04
C GLU A 196 0.26 -18.55 -5.16
N ALA A 197 0.27 -17.35 -5.73
CA ALA A 197 0.67 -16.14 -5.02
C ALA A 197 -0.06 -14.92 -5.58
N THR A 198 -0.27 -13.95 -4.69
CA THR A 198 -0.89 -12.68 -5.05
C THR A 198 0.16 -11.75 -5.64
N VAL A 199 -0.11 -11.15 -6.79
CA VAL A 199 0.62 -9.98 -7.25
C VAL A 199 -0.23 -8.77 -6.91
N PHE A 200 0.19 -8.06 -5.86
CA PHE A 200 -0.47 -6.84 -5.43
C PHE A 200 -0.26 -5.71 -6.44
N SER A 201 -1.22 -4.78 -6.50
CA SER A 201 -0.96 -3.47 -7.08
C SER A 201 0.21 -2.83 -6.32
N SER A 202 1.26 -2.48 -7.04
CA SER A 202 2.44 -1.79 -6.49
C SER A 202 2.41 -0.34 -6.97
N PRO A 203 2.18 0.63 -6.07
CA PRO A 203 2.37 2.04 -6.41
C PRO A 203 3.82 2.30 -6.84
N ALA A 204 4.01 3.20 -7.80
CA ALA A 204 5.34 3.56 -8.27
C ALA A 204 6.03 4.51 -7.27
N ALA A 205 7.24 4.17 -6.83
CA ALA A 205 8.05 5.02 -5.96
C ALA A 205 9.49 5.12 -6.43
N ARG A 206 10.20 6.19 -6.05
CA ARG A 206 11.63 6.38 -6.40
C ARG A 206 12.52 5.32 -5.77
N THR A 207 12.18 4.89 -4.56
CA THR A 207 12.87 3.85 -3.81
C THR A 207 11.83 2.89 -3.24
N VAL A 208 12.04 1.61 -3.51
CA VAL A 208 11.24 0.51 -2.98
C VAL A 208 12.14 -0.52 -2.34
N GLN A 209 11.57 -1.32 -1.46
CA GLN A 209 12.27 -2.37 -0.74
C GLN A 209 11.45 -3.65 -0.73
N ILE A 210 12.13 -4.79 -0.80
CA ILE A 210 11.57 -6.08 -0.39
C ILE A 210 12.52 -6.75 0.62
N LEU A 211 12.02 -7.74 1.33
CA LEU A 211 12.85 -8.61 2.17
C LEU A 211 13.21 -9.87 1.38
N SER A 212 14.50 -10.14 1.26
CA SER A 212 15.03 -11.34 0.64
C SER A 212 15.41 -12.35 1.72
N ASP A 213 14.94 -13.58 1.60
CA ASP A 213 15.31 -14.70 2.48
C ASP A 213 15.57 -15.95 1.64
N SER A 214 16.84 -16.26 1.43
CA SER A 214 17.32 -17.42 0.65
C SER A 214 17.68 -18.64 1.51
N ARG A 215 17.32 -18.62 2.80
CA ARG A 215 17.52 -19.80 3.68
C ARG A 215 16.62 -20.95 3.23
N GLU A 216 16.95 -22.16 3.69
CA GLU A 216 16.17 -23.39 3.40
C GLU A 216 16.14 -23.76 1.91
N GLY A 217 17.19 -23.42 1.17
CA GLY A 217 17.27 -23.67 -0.27
C GLY A 217 16.33 -22.80 -1.09
N ALA A 218 15.83 -21.69 -0.52
CA ALA A 218 14.93 -20.79 -1.21
C ALA A 218 15.68 -19.82 -2.14
N GLN A 219 14.98 -19.36 -3.16
CA GLN A 219 15.43 -18.29 -4.05
C GLN A 219 14.40 -17.16 -4.06
N VAL A 220 14.85 -15.92 -4.12
CA VAL A 220 13.96 -14.76 -4.19
C VAL A 220 13.98 -14.21 -5.60
N GLY A 221 12.83 -14.25 -6.26
CA GLY A 221 12.55 -13.56 -7.51
C GLY A 221 12.04 -12.16 -7.26
N ILE A 222 12.43 -11.21 -8.09
CA ILE A 222 11.86 -9.86 -8.13
C ILE A 222 11.36 -9.57 -9.53
N ALA A 223 10.22 -8.90 -9.61
CA ALA A 223 9.73 -8.31 -10.85
C ALA A 223 9.64 -6.79 -10.70
N LEU A 224 10.25 -6.08 -11.64
CA LEU A 224 10.26 -4.63 -11.73
C LEU A 224 9.50 -4.21 -12.99
N ALA A 225 8.56 -3.28 -12.84
CA ALA A 225 7.87 -2.66 -13.96
C ALA A 225 8.26 -1.18 -14.07
N ASN A 226 8.73 -0.80 -15.28
CA ASN A 226 8.85 0.58 -15.70
C ASN A 226 7.60 0.97 -16.49
N ASP A 227 6.63 1.56 -15.79
CA ASP A 227 5.40 2.06 -16.40
C ASP A 227 5.50 3.54 -16.85
N SER A 228 6.70 4.02 -17.15
CA SER A 228 6.91 5.32 -17.76
C SER A 228 7.16 5.21 -19.27
N ASP A 229 7.11 6.35 -19.95
CA ASP A 229 7.46 6.48 -21.37
C ASP A 229 8.96 6.74 -21.60
N GLN A 230 9.78 6.60 -20.56
CA GLN A 230 11.22 6.81 -20.61
C GLN A 230 11.99 5.54 -20.27
N VAL A 231 13.21 5.44 -20.76
CA VAL A 231 14.16 4.42 -20.28
C VAL A 231 14.60 4.84 -18.87
N ILE A 232 14.44 3.96 -17.90
CA ILE A 232 14.87 4.20 -16.51
C ILE A 232 15.97 3.21 -16.13
N THR A 233 17.04 3.72 -15.54
CA THR A 233 18.06 2.89 -14.90
C THR A 233 17.75 2.77 -13.41
N TYR A 234 17.64 1.53 -12.95
CA TYR A 234 17.45 1.17 -11.54
C TYR A 234 18.75 0.70 -10.93
N ASN A 235 19.03 1.15 -9.71
CA ASN A 235 20.09 0.62 -8.86
C ASN A 235 19.46 -0.37 -7.89
N ILE A 236 19.97 -1.60 -7.89
CA ILE A 236 19.52 -2.71 -7.04
C ILE A 236 20.63 -2.94 -6.02
N VAL A 237 20.34 -2.74 -4.73
CA VAL A 237 21.29 -2.92 -3.63
C VAL A 237 20.78 -4.01 -2.72
N VAL A 238 21.62 -5.01 -2.47
CA VAL A 238 21.33 -6.10 -1.53
C VAL A 238 22.13 -5.86 -0.26
N GLY A 239 21.44 -5.78 0.87
CA GLY A 239 22.04 -5.61 2.19
C GLY A 239 21.78 -6.78 3.12
N ASP A 240 22.68 -7.02 4.06
CA ASP A 240 22.49 -8.00 5.14
C ASP A 240 21.65 -7.42 6.30
N VAL A 241 21.45 -8.23 7.34
CA VAL A 241 20.71 -7.84 8.56
C VAL A 241 21.38 -6.74 9.38
N ASN A 242 22.68 -6.53 9.19
CA ASN A 242 23.44 -5.49 9.88
C ASN A 242 23.46 -4.18 9.07
N GLY A 243 22.82 -4.16 7.90
CA GLY A 243 22.80 -3.02 7.00
C GLY A 243 24.05 -2.89 6.11
N ASN A 244 24.94 -3.88 6.11
CA ASN A 244 26.09 -3.89 5.20
C ASN A 244 25.63 -4.25 3.79
N ILE A 245 26.23 -3.62 2.78
CA ILE A 245 25.97 -3.97 1.38
C ILE A 245 26.69 -5.28 1.06
N VAL A 246 25.91 -6.28 0.66
CA VAL A 246 26.39 -7.57 0.15
C VAL A 246 26.76 -7.46 -1.33
N GLY A 247 26.02 -6.65 -2.07
CA GLY A 247 26.42 -6.21 -3.40
C GLY A 247 25.35 -5.38 -4.08
N SER A 248 25.62 -4.98 -5.31
CA SER A 248 24.75 -4.10 -6.07
C SER A 248 24.85 -4.34 -7.56
N ALA A 249 23.76 -4.06 -8.28
CA ALA A 249 23.71 -4.08 -9.73
C ALA A 249 22.93 -2.87 -10.26
N THR A 250 23.09 -2.59 -11.55
CA THR A 250 22.23 -1.63 -12.27
C THR A 250 21.46 -2.35 -13.37
N GLN A 251 20.21 -1.95 -13.57
CA GLN A 251 19.35 -2.50 -14.60
C GLN A 251 18.63 -1.36 -15.32
N ALA A 252 18.95 -1.14 -16.59
CA ALA A 252 18.16 -0.28 -17.45
C ALA A 252 16.94 -1.04 -17.97
N LEU A 253 15.74 -0.45 -17.82
CA LEU A 253 14.50 -0.95 -18.41
C LEU A 253 13.98 0.08 -19.41
N ALA A 254 13.62 -0.40 -20.60
CA ALA A 254 13.00 0.42 -21.62
C ALA A 254 11.66 1.00 -21.14
N ALA A 255 11.16 2.02 -21.83
CA ALA A 255 9.82 2.53 -21.63
C ALA A 255 8.79 1.39 -21.70
N ARG A 256 7.81 1.41 -20.80
CA ARG A 256 6.68 0.46 -20.80
C ARG A 256 7.11 -1.01 -20.83
N SER A 257 8.14 -1.35 -20.06
CA SER A 257 8.72 -2.69 -20.01
C SER A 257 8.91 -3.20 -18.58
N SER A 258 9.10 -4.51 -18.44
CA SER A 258 9.34 -5.16 -17.16
C SER A 258 10.50 -6.14 -17.24
N ILE A 259 11.04 -6.50 -16.09
CA ILE A 259 11.97 -7.61 -15.91
C ILE A 259 11.54 -8.44 -14.71
N ALA A 260 11.69 -9.76 -14.80
CA ALA A 260 11.54 -10.67 -13.68
C ALA A 260 12.76 -11.60 -13.62
N LYS A 261 13.48 -11.60 -12.51
CA LYS A 261 14.71 -12.37 -12.29
C LYS A 261 14.90 -12.71 -10.82
N PHE A 262 15.68 -13.75 -10.53
CA PHE A 262 16.16 -14.01 -9.18
C PHE A 262 17.17 -12.95 -8.74
N VAL A 263 17.16 -12.60 -7.45
CA VAL A 263 18.14 -11.67 -6.85
C VAL A 263 19.57 -12.14 -7.11
N SER A 264 19.80 -13.47 -7.08
CA SER A 264 21.08 -14.09 -7.37
C SER A 264 21.57 -13.90 -8.82
N GLU A 265 20.69 -13.52 -9.76
CA GLU A 265 21.08 -13.20 -11.13
C GLU A 265 21.60 -11.75 -11.27
N PHE A 266 21.32 -10.89 -10.29
CA PHE A 266 21.86 -9.53 -10.24
C PHE A 266 23.14 -9.47 -9.43
N VAL A 267 23.21 -10.22 -8.33
CA VAL A 267 24.29 -10.12 -7.35
C VAL A 267 24.64 -11.50 -6.81
N THR A 268 25.93 -11.80 -6.66
CA THR A 268 26.36 -13.03 -5.99
C THR A 268 26.01 -12.96 -4.50
N LEU A 269 25.19 -13.90 -4.02
CA LEU A 269 24.73 -13.95 -2.63
C LEU A 269 25.53 -14.98 -1.82
N PRO A 270 25.86 -14.70 -0.55
CA PRO A 270 26.32 -15.72 0.39
C PRO A 270 25.28 -16.84 0.55
N SER A 271 25.74 -18.04 0.92
CA SER A 271 24.84 -19.13 1.28
C SER A 271 23.93 -18.74 2.44
N ASN A 272 22.64 -19.10 2.36
CA ASN A 272 21.65 -18.80 3.41
C ASN A 272 21.50 -17.30 3.72
N HIS A 273 21.76 -16.43 2.74
CA HIS A 273 21.64 -14.99 2.90
C HIS A 273 20.18 -14.55 3.12
N TYR A 274 20.00 -13.58 4.02
CA TYR A 274 18.74 -12.89 4.21
C TYR A 274 18.99 -11.42 4.57
N GLY A 275 18.07 -10.54 4.18
CA GLY A 275 18.22 -9.10 4.35
C GLY A 275 17.33 -8.31 3.40
N GLN A 276 17.70 -7.06 3.12
CA GLN A 276 16.91 -6.14 2.30
C GLN A 276 17.39 -6.13 0.85
N VAL A 277 16.46 -6.02 -0.09
CA VAL A 277 16.75 -5.63 -1.47
C VAL A 277 16.09 -4.28 -1.69
N ILE A 278 16.92 -3.26 -1.89
CA ILE A 278 16.47 -1.90 -2.16
C ILE A 278 16.63 -1.65 -3.66
N VAL A 279 15.57 -1.20 -4.30
CA VAL A 279 15.60 -0.79 -5.70
C VAL A 279 15.27 0.68 -5.77
N GLY A 280 16.18 1.48 -6.33
CA GLY A 280 16.05 2.92 -6.44
C GLY A 280 16.33 3.43 -7.84
N SER A 281 15.81 4.61 -8.16
CA SER A 281 16.19 5.37 -9.36
C SER A 281 16.31 6.87 -9.07
N ALA A 282 17.29 7.51 -9.71
CA ALA A 282 17.48 8.96 -9.61
C ALA A 282 16.52 9.76 -10.51
N SER A 283 16.04 9.15 -11.60
CA SER A 283 15.31 9.85 -12.67
C SER A 283 13.87 9.35 -12.85
N GLY A 284 13.42 8.37 -12.08
CA GLY A 284 12.05 7.89 -12.18
C GLY A 284 11.60 7.01 -11.01
N SER A 285 10.48 6.34 -11.20
CA SER A 285 9.83 5.51 -10.18
C SER A 285 9.74 4.07 -10.66
N VAL A 286 9.76 3.12 -9.73
CA VAL A 286 9.64 1.69 -9.97
C VAL A 286 8.43 1.13 -9.24
N SER A 287 7.77 0.16 -9.86
CA SER A 287 6.82 -0.72 -9.20
C SER A 287 7.45 -2.11 -9.05
N ILE A 288 7.36 -2.74 -7.88
CA ILE A 288 8.05 -3.99 -7.56
C ILE A 288 7.11 -5.01 -6.91
N ILE A 289 7.35 -6.28 -7.21
CA ILE A 289 6.85 -7.39 -6.39
C ILE A 289 7.98 -8.42 -6.22
N GLY A 290 8.05 -9.04 -5.05
CA GLY A 290 8.95 -10.16 -4.77
C GLY A 290 8.19 -11.48 -4.68
N LEU A 291 8.89 -12.58 -4.94
CA LEU A 291 8.40 -13.93 -4.78
C LEU A 291 9.51 -14.79 -4.17
N ARG A 292 9.19 -15.51 -3.08
CA ARG A 292 10.10 -16.50 -2.52
C ARG A 292 9.74 -17.87 -3.06
N PHE A 293 10.70 -18.56 -3.65
CA PHE A 293 10.58 -19.89 -4.25
C PHE A 293 11.31 -20.93 -3.41
N THR A 294 10.73 -22.11 -3.26
CA THR A 294 11.37 -23.34 -2.78
C THR A 294 11.04 -24.43 -3.79
N GLY A 295 11.95 -24.66 -4.75
CA GLY A 295 11.63 -25.42 -5.96
C GLY A 295 10.57 -24.68 -6.80
N SER A 296 9.49 -25.38 -7.17
CA SER A 296 8.36 -24.81 -7.91
C SER A 296 7.27 -24.18 -7.03
N ILE A 297 7.40 -24.29 -5.70
CA ILE A 297 6.47 -23.70 -4.73
C ILE A 297 6.94 -22.29 -4.43
N PHE A 298 6.01 -21.34 -4.34
CA PHE A 298 6.33 -19.94 -4.13
C PHE A 298 5.26 -19.20 -3.32
N THR A 299 5.65 -18.05 -2.77
CA THR A 299 4.74 -17.13 -2.10
C THR A 299 5.15 -15.67 -2.32
N THR A 300 4.21 -14.75 -2.12
CA THR A 300 4.40 -13.31 -2.32
C THR A 300 5.28 -12.69 -1.23
N ILE A 301 6.20 -11.83 -1.68
CA ILE A 301 6.87 -10.83 -0.84
C ILE A 301 6.44 -9.45 -1.35
N PRO A 302 5.56 -8.73 -0.65
CA PRO A 302 5.14 -7.40 -1.09
C PRO A 302 6.29 -6.39 -1.01
N GLY A 303 6.30 -5.46 -1.96
CA GLY A 303 7.17 -4.29 -1.90
C GLY A 303 6.68 -3.27 -0.89
N THR A 304 7.62 -2.58 -0.23
CA THR A 304 7.36 -1.42 0.62
C THR A 304 8.04 -0.19 0.05
N ILE A 305 7.37 0.95 0.10
CA ILE A 305 7.96 2.24 -0.26
C ILE A 305 8.92 2.68 0.85
N ARG A 306 10.07 3.23 0.47
CA ARG A 306 11.12 3.70 1.39
C ARG A 306 11.42 5.18 1.17
#